data_AF-A0A0C9U4M9-F1
#
_entry.id   AF-A0A0C9U4M9-F1
#
_cell.length_a   1.000
_cell.length_b   1.000
_cell.length_c   1.000
_cell.angle_alpha   90.00
_cell.angle_beta   90.00
_cell.angle_gamma   90.00
#
_symmetry.space_group_name_H-M   'P 1'
#
loop_
_entity.id
_entity.type
_entity.pdbx_description
1 polymer ?
#
loop_
_entity_poly.entity_id
_entity_poly.type
_entity_poly.pdbx_seq_one_letter_code
_entity_poly.pdbx_strand_id
1 'polypeptide(L)' 'LATHWGNEHTQSFLALKTALLSEPVLKSPKFNGTLFIVTSDGSKVGFGAVLTQQVTTTLPSGKTVVCSH' A
#
# COMPACT_ATOMS: atom_id res chain seq x y z
N LEU A 1 25.73 17.27 2.13
CA LEU A 1 24.43 17.56 2.78
C LEU A 1 24.34 16.69 4.02
N ALA A 2 24.26 17.28 5.21
CA ALA A 2 24.09 16.52 6.44
C ALA A 2 22.64 15.99 6.52
N THR A 3 22.45 14.76 6.98
CA THR A 3 21.12 14.19 7.14
C THR A 3 20.44 14.79 8.37
N HIS A 4 19.40 15.58 8.16
CA HIS A 4 18.53 16.11 9.22
C HIS A 4 17.56 15.04 9.78
N TRP A 5 17.95 13.76 9.75
CA TRP A 5 17.11 12.69 10.30
C TRP A 5 17.09 12.78 11.83
N GLY A 6 15.90 12.66 12.41
CA GLY A 6 15.67 12.85 13.83
C GLY A 6 14.54 11.97 14.35
N ASN A 7 14.16 12.17 15.60
CA ASN A 7 13.13 11.35 16.22
C ASN A 7 11.78 11.48 15.49
N GLU A 8 11.35 12.71 15.18
CA GLU A 8 10.08 12.96 14.47
C GLU A 8 10.01 12.27 13.11
N HIS A 9 11.11 12.28 12.35
CA HIS A 9 11.23 11.58 11.07
C HIS A 9 11.11 10.06 11.25
N THR A 10 11.73 9.51 12.30
CA THR A 10 11.65 8.09 12.64
C THR A 10 10.22 7.69 12.98
N GLN A 11 9.55 8.46 13.84
CA GLN A 11 8.16 8.19 14.22
C GLN A 11 7.23 8.27 13.01
N SER A 12 7.42 9.27 12.14
CA SER A 12 6.64 9.41 10.91
C SER A 12 6.84 8.22 9.96
N PHE A 13 8.09 7.76 9.79
CA PHE A 13 8.39 6.59 8.97
C PHE A 13 7.75 5.32 9.52
N LEU A 14 7.82 5.09 10.84
CA LEU A 14 7.17 3.95 11.48
C LEU A 14 5.65 4.01 11.39
N ALA A 15 5.05 5.20 11.52
CA ALA A 15 3.62 5.40 11.33
C ALA A 15 3.19 5.06 9.90
N LEU A 16 3.92 5.51 8.88
CA LEU A 16 3.67 5.17 7.47
C LEU A 16 3.81 3.67 7.23
N LYS A 17 4.87 3.04 7.74
CA LYS A 17 5.05 1.58 7.63
C LYS A 17 3.87 0.83 8.25
N THR A 18 3.41 1.26 9.42
CA THR A 18 2.26 0.66 10.10
C THR A 18 0.98 0.82 9.27
N ALA A 19 0.76 2.01 8.71
CA ALA A 19 -0.41 2.29 7.87
C ALA A 19 -0.43 1.43 6.60
N LEU A 20 0.73 1.20 5.95
CA LEU A 20 0.83 0.34 4.76
C LEU A 20 0.57 -1.14 5.06
N LEU A 21 0.82 -1.58 6.30
CA LEU A 21 0.68 -2.97 6.73
C LEU A 21 -0.65 -3.25 7.46
N SER A 22 -1.56 -2.29 7.48
CA SER A 22 -2.85 -2.38 8.18
C SER A 22 -3.99 -2.07 7.23
N GLU A 23 -5.21 -2.48 7.62
CA GLU A 23 -6.43 -2.00 6.96
C GLU A 23 -6.50 -0.45 7.09
N PRO A 24 -6.95 0.26 6.03
CA PRO A 24 -7.53 -0.28 4.82
C PRO A 24 -6.52 -0.58 3.71
N VAL A 25 -5.22 -0.29 3.86
CA VAL A 25 -4.25 -0.46 2.77
C VAL A 25 -4.01 -1.94 2.48
N LEU A 26 -3.55 -2.69 3.48
CA LEU A 26 -3.46 -4.13 3.38
C LEU A 26 -4.84 -4.74 3.55
N LYS A 27 -5.31 -5.48 2.55
CA LYS A 27 -6.65 -6.04 2.51
C LYS A 27 -6.65 -7.53 2.23
N SER A 28 -7.63 -8.25 2.78
CA SER A 28 -7.80 -9.67 2.48
C SER A 28 -8.07 -9.90 0.99
N PRO A 29 -7.44 -10.91 0.36
CA PRO A 29 -7.63 -11.19 -1.06
C PRO A 29 -9.06 -11.61 -1.38
N LYS A 30 -9.53 -11.25 -2.58
CA LYS A 30 -10.83 -11.65 -3.13
C LYS A 30 -10.64 -12.75 -4.17
N PHE A 31 -11.20 -13.92 -3.90
CA PHE A 31 -11.21 -15.09 -4.81
C PHE A 31 -12.51 -15.21 -5.61
N ASN A 32 -13.02 -14.08 -6.11
CA ASN A 32 -14.29 -13.98 -6.83
C ASN A 32 -14.10 -13.73 -8.34
N GLY A 33 -12.89 -13.95 -8.86
CA GLY A 33 -12.53 -13.66 -10.25
C GLY A 33 -11.96 -12.26 -10.49
N THR A 34 -11.89 -11.38 -9.48
CA THR A 34 -11.13 -10.13 -9.59
C THR A 34 -9.64 -10.43 -9.81
N LEU A 35 -9.06 -9.78 -10.82
CA LEU A 35 -7.67 -10.01 -11.19
C LEU A 35 -6.71 -9.54 -10.11
N PHE A 36 -5.65 -10.33 -9.92
CA PHE A 36 -4.44 -9.90 -9.26
C PHE A 36 -3.54 -9.19 -10.27
N ILE A 37 -2.99 -8.04 -9.88
CA ILE A 37 -2.05 -7.24 -10.68
C ILE A 37 -0.71 -7.21 -9.96
N VAL A 38 0.33 -7.71 -10.62
CA VAL A 38 1.71 -7.63 -10.13
C VAL A 38 2.39 -6.43 -10.77
N THR A 39 2.87 -5.50 -9.95
CA THR A 39 3.80 -4.45 -10.38
C THR A 39 5.18 -4.80 -9.85
N SER A 40 6.14 -5.00 -10.73
CA SER A 40 7.52 -5.33 -10.37
C SER A 40 8.50 -4.35 -10.98
N ASP A 41 9.56 -4.03 -10.25
CA ASP A 41 10.69 -3.26 -10.76
C ASP A 41 12.00 -3.91 -10.32
N GLY A 42 13.00 -3.83 -11.19
CA GLY A 42 14.29 -4.49 -11.02
C GLY A 42 15.44 -3.51 -11.25
N SER A 43 16.45 -3.59 -10.39
CA SER A 43 17.67 -2.78 -10.47
C SER A 43 18.91 -3.67 -10.48
N LYS A 44 20.08 -3.07 -10.66
CA LYS A 44 21.37 -3.78 -10.58
C LYS A 44 21.65 -4.40 -9.20
N VAL A 45 20.96 -3.94 -8.15
CA VAL A 45 21.20 -4.36 -6.76
C VAL A 45 20.13 -5.33 -6.25
N GLY A 46 18.95 -5.34 -6.86
CA GLY A 46 17.85 -6.21 -6.44
C GLY A 46 16.54 -5.90 -7.15
N PHE A 47 15.50 -6.68 -6.84
CA PHE A 47 14.15 -6.54 -7.40
C PHE A 47 13.11 -6.41 -6.29
N GLY A 48 11.99 -5.79 -6.62
CA GLY A 48 10.83 -5.66 -5.74
C GLY A 48 9.54 -5.87 -6.53
N ALA A 49 8.48 -6.28 -5.84
CA ALA A 49 7.15 -6.40 -6.42
C ALA A 49 6.06 -6.05 -5.41
N VAL A 50 4.95 -5.53 -5.93
CA VAL A 50 3.70 -5.29 -5.20
C VAL A 50 2.60 -6.06 -5.91
N LEU A 51 1.89 -6.91 -5.17
CA LEU A 51 0.70 -7.61 -5.63
C LEU A 51 -0.52 -6.80 -5.18
N THR A 52 -1.40 -6.44 -6.11
CA THR A 52 -2.61 -5.67 -5.80
C THR A 52 -3.88 -6.28 -6.39
N GLN A 53 -5.03 -5.95 -5.80
CA GLN A 53 -6.36 -6.21 -6.36
C GLN A 53 -7.23 -4.96 -6.29
N GLN A 54 -8.11 -4.79 -7.29
CA GLN A 54 -9.10 -3.72 -7.26
C GLN A 54 -10.25 -4.05 -6.30
N VAL A 55 -10.54 -3.15 -5.37
CA VAL A 55 -11.62 -3.27 -4.41
C VAL A 55 -12.51 -2.04 -4.47
N THR A 56 -13.77 -2.28 -4.77
CA THR A 56 -14.85 -1.31 -4.63
C THR A 56 -15.20 -1.13 -3.15
N THR A 57 -15.09 0.09 -2.64
CA THR A 57 -15.42 0.47 -1.26
C THR A 57 -16.45 1.60 -1.28
N THR A 58 -17.50 1.48 -0.47
CA THR A 58 -18.48 2.55 -0.27
C THR A 58 -18.06 3.39 0.93
N LEU A 59 -17.86 4.69 0.70
CA LEU A 59 -17.53 5.64 1.74
C LEU A 59 -18.76 5.95 2.60
N PRO A 60 -18.58 6.49 3.83
CA PRO A 60 -19.70 6.91 4.68
C PRO A 60 -20.65 7.92 4.01
N SER A 61 -20.16 8.66 3.01
CA SER A 61 -20.98 9.57 2.19
C SER A 61 -21.91 8.88 1.19
N GLY A 62 -21.89 7.54 1.12
CA GLY A 62 -22.61 6.75 0.11
C GLY A 62 -21.89 6.69 -1.25
N LYS A 63 -20.79 7.44 -1.43
CA LYS A 63 -20.00 7.41 -2.66
C LYS A 63 -19.19 6.12 -2.74
N THR A 64 -19.28 5.45 -3.88
CA THR A 64 -18.46 4.27 -4.17
C THR A 64 -17.16 4.67 -4.88
N VAL A 65 -16.03 4.11 -4.41
CA VAL A 65 -14.70 4.30 -5.00
C VAL A 65 -14.06 2.95 -5.29
N VAL A 66 -13.27 2.88 -6.36
CA VAL A 66 -12.44 1.70 -6.68
C VAL A 66 -11.00 2.03 -6.30
N CYS A 67 -10.41 1.20 -5.46
CA CYS A 67 -9.03 1.36 -4.98
C CYS A 67 -8.24 0.09 -5.25
N SER A 68 -6.95 0.22 -5.57
CA SER A 68 -6.03 -0.91 -5.56
C SER A 68 -5.50 -1.10 -4.14
N HIS A 69 -5.61 -2.32 -3.63
CA HIS A 69 -5.08 -2.76 -2.33
C HIS A 69 -4.04 -3.84 -2.54
#